data_AF-A0A3Q1H9Z5-F1
#
_entry.id   AF-A0A3Q1H9Z5-F1
#
_cell.length_a   1.000
_cell.length_b   1.000
_cell.length_c   1.000
_cell.angle_alpha   90.00
_cell.angle_beta   90.00
_cell.angle_gamma   90.00
#
_symmetry.space_group_name_H-M   'P 1'
#
loop_
_entity.id
_entity.type
_entity.pdbx_description
1 polymer ?
#
loop_
_entity_poly.entity_id
_entity_poly.type
_entity_poly.pdbx_seq_one_letter_code
_entity_poly.pdbx_strand_id
1 'polypeptide(L)'
;MRQFDPSQPPCHLAEMILFWITLLLHQGDALISVTTVQLGDPVTFKCFFPDAEYSNTRVKWYKQSTGDTLTLITTLMKATTDPVFEKGFSHSRFHVNHTQTKSTLTILTTVESDEAIYHCAVSTWSKDQWSGSYLDLKENSKRTSRYTVVQWPTVSDPVRPGDSVTLQCSVFSVIKNKTCPGDHSVYWFRAGSDESHSNIIYTGGNDECEKRSDSVKSCVHRFSKNVSSSDAGTYYCAVATCGEIIFGQGTKLDIQETSLSPGIFGVLKDNIILLLLCAVLVITLVSISLFVYATKENKCDCCNAAVSLQRNVAKANLKRDKDTWIYSTAVFTMLKTGSGGVRDPKAVDRERIYAAVKAFGLN
;
A
#
# COMPACT_ATOMS: atom_id res chain seq x y z
N MET A 1 -2.97 26.54 24.64
CA MET A 1 -3.18 27.39 23.44
C MET A 1 -1.82 27.62 22.82
N ARG A 2 -1.46 26.87 21.76
CA ARG A 2 -0.23 27.14 21.00
C ARG A 2 -0.62 28.07 19.84
N GLN A 3 0.01 29.23 19.78
CA GLN A 3 -0.13 30.20 18.68
C GLN A 3 0.38 29.60 17.38
N PHE A 4 -0.45 29.68 16.34
CA PHE A 4 -0.07 29.39 14.96
C PHE A 4 0.76 30.57 14.43
N ASP A 5 1.99 30.29 13.98
CA ASP A 5 2.86 31.23 13.29
C ASP A 5 2.52 31.19 11.77
N PRO A 6 2.15 32.31 11.11
CA PRO A 6 1.75 32.33 9.71
C PRO A 6 2.91 32.37 8.70
N SER A 7 4.17 32.21 9.14
CA SER A 7 5.35 32.39 8.27
C SER A 7 5.96 31.10 7.69
N GLN A 8 5.34 29.93 7.88
CA GLN A 8 5.88 28.63 7.43
C GLN A 8 5.24 28.15 6.09
N PRO A 9 6.03 27.74 5.07
CA PRO A 9 5.51 27.32 3.76
C PRO A 9 4.74 25.98 3.83
N PRO A 10 3.92 25.63 2.81
CA PRO A 10 2.92 24.55 2.87
C PRO A 10 3.54 23.15 2.69
N CYS A 11 4.55 22.80 3.50
CA CYS A 11 5.15 21.46 3.48
C CYS A 11 4.18 20.39 4.01
N HIS A 12 3.28 20.75 4.92
CA HIS A 12 2.32 19.81 5.51
C HIS A 12 1.26 19.30 4.52
N LEU A 13 0.87 20.11 3.54
CA LEU A 13 -0.07 19.69 2.50
C LEU A 13 0.59 18.73 1.50
N ALA A 14 1.85 18.98 1.13
CA ALA A 14 2.60 18.10 0.24
C ALA A 14 2.88 16.73 0.87
N GLU A 15 3.27 16.68 2.15
CA GLU A 15 3.48 15.39 2.84
C GLU A 15 2.17 14.63 3.07
N MET A 16 1.08 15.35 3.37
CA MET A 16 -0.23 14.73 3.52
C MET A 16 -0.71 14.17 2.17
N ILE A 17 -0.56 14.91 1.07
CA ILE A 17 -0.89 14.42 -0.29
C ILE A 17 -0.01 13.22 -0.68
N LEU A 18 1.30 13.25 -0.37
CA LEU A 18 2.18 12.12 -0.63
C LEU A 18 1.78 10.89 0.20
N PHE A 19 1.37 11.10 1.45
CA PHE A 19 0.83 10.06 2.34
C PHE A 19 -0.50 9.50 1.82
N TRP A 20 -1.40 10.33 1.31
CA TRP A 20 -2.65 9.87 0.69
C TRP A 20 -2.39 9.14 -0.63
N ILE A 21 -1.43 9.58 -1.44
CA ILE A 21 -1.01 8.90 -2.69
C ILE A 21 -0.36 7.55 -2.37
N THR A 22 0.49 7.46 -1.35
CA THR A 22 1.06 6.16 -0.93
C THR A 22 0.01 5.26 -0.28
N LEU A 23 -0.96 5.81 0.46
CA LEU A 23 -2.09 5.05 1.01
C LEU A 23 -3.02 4.52 -0.11
N LEU A 24 -3.28 5.33 -1.15
CA LEU A 24 -4.03 4.95 -2.35
C LEU A 24 -3.26 3.94 -3.22
N LEU A 25 -1.92 3.99 -3.23
CA LEU A 25 -1.05 2.98 -3.85
C LEU A 25 -0.85 1.73 -2.97
N HIS A 26 -1.28 1.74 -1.71
CA HIS A 26 -1.21 0.62 -0.75
C HIS A 26 -2.55 -0.04 -0.47
N GLN A 27 -3.60 0.27 -1.24
CA GLN A 27 -4.66 -0.74 -1.49
C GLN A 27 -4.05 -1.86 -2.34
N GLY A 28 -3.13 -2.60 -1.74
CA GLY A 28 -2.74 -3.92 -2.21
C GLY A 28 -3.95 -4.79 -2.00
N ASP A 29 -4.77 -4.92 -3.04
CA ASP A 29 -5.69 -6.02 -3.17
C ASP A 29 -4.86 -7.30 -3.03
N ALA A 30 -4.87 -7.88 -1.83
CA ALA A 30 -4.26 -9.19 -1.59
C ALA A 30 -5.18 -10.24 -2.22
N LEU A 31 -5.17 -10.30 -3.56
CA LEU A 31 -5.78 -11.40 -4.29
C LEU A 31 -5.04 -12.67 -3.89
N ILE A 32 -5.71 -13.53 -3.13
CA ILE A 32 -5.22 -14.88 -2.84
C ILE A 32 -5.11 -15.60 -4.17
N SER A 33 -3.93 -16.12 -4.50
CA SER A 33 -3.77 -16.86 -5.75
C SER A 33 -4.45 -18.23 -5.65
N VAL A 34 -5.14 -18.63 -6.71
CA VAL A 34 -5.80 -19.94 -6.77
C VAL A 34 -4.92 -20.91 -7.56
N THR A 35 -4.62 -22.06 -6.97
CA THR A 35 -3.90 -23.17 -7.61
C THR A 35 -4.86 -24.33 -7.76
N THR A 36 -5.20 -24.68 -9.00
CA THR A 36 -6.11 -25.78 -9.31
C THR A 36 -5.33 -27.02 -9.77
N VAL A 37 -5.56 -28.18 -9.15
CA VAL A 37 -4.95 -29.46 -9.53
C VAL A 37 -5.99 -30.59 -9.54
N GLN A 38 -5.73 -31.69 -10.22
CA GLN A 38 -6.60 -32.87 -10.14
C GLN A 38 -6.38 -33.61 -8.83
N LEU A 39 -7.43 -34.21 -8.29
CA LEU A 39 -7.34 -35.05 -7.10
C LEU A 39 -6.35 -36.20 -7.32
N GLY A 40 -5.39 -36.34 -6.41
CA GLY A 40 -4.29 -37.31 -6.48
C GLY A 40 -3.00 -36.74 -7.08
N ASP A 41 -3.06 -35.64 -7.85
CA ASP A 41 -1.86 -35.02 -8.40
C ASP A 41 -1.08 -34.25 -7.32
N PRO A 42 0.26 -34.17 -7.44
CA PRO A 42 1.09 -33.36 -6.56
C PRO A 42 0.91 -31.86 -6.83
N VAL A 43 0.99 -31.04 -5.77
CA VAL A 43 0.95 -29.57 -5.87
C VAL A 43 2.09 -28.94 -5.09
N THR A 44 2.65 -27.84 -5.60
CA THR A 44 3.76 -27.13 -4.95
C THR A 44 3.47 -25.64 -4.80
N PHE A 45 3.43 -25.18 -3.55
CA PHE A 45 3.36 -23.77 -3.20
C PHE A 45 4.76 -23.18 -3.08
N LYS A 46 4.91 -21.91 -3.45
CA LYS A 46 6.19 -21.20 -3.44
C LYS A 46 6.08 -19.96 -2.60
N CYS A 47 7.07 -19.75 -1.75
CA CYS A 47 7.19 -18.58 -0.90
C CYS A 47 8.56 -17.96 -1.13
N PHE A 48 8.57 -16.72 -1.61
CA PHE A 48 9.79 -15.98 -1.92
C PHE A 48 10.05 -14.95 -0.84
N PHE A 49 11.32 -14.75 -0.50
CA PHE A 49 11.73 -13.76 0.48
C PHE A 49 13.06 -13.10 0.10
N PRO A 50 13.33 -11.87 0.59
CA PRO A 50 14.53 -11.14 0.24
C PRO A 50 15.78 -11.94 0.59
N ASP A 51 16.79 -11.83 -0.27
CA ASP A 51 18.12 -12.38 -0.02
C ASP A 51 18.91 -11.53 0.98
N ALA A 52 18.32 -11.24 2.14
CA ALA A 52 19.03 -10.61 3.22
C ALA A 52 19.78 -11.67 4.04
N GLU A 53 20.94 -11.31 4.59
CA GLU A 53 21.85 -12.16 5.36
C GLU A 53 21.30 -12.62 6.72
N TYR A 54 20.00 -12.46 6.98
CA TYR A 54 19.39 -12.84 8.24
C TYR A 54 19.28 -14.36 8.35
N SER A 55 20.33 -14.97 8.88
CA SER A 55 20.39 -16.39 9.21
C SER A 55 19.26 -16.81 10.17
N ASN A 56 18.70 -15.86 10.92
CA ASN A 56 17.56 -16.04 11.80
C ASN A 56 16.19 -15.88 11.12
N THR A 57 16.12 -15.70 9.80
CA THR A 57 14.84 -15.71 9.08
C THR A 57 14.12 -17.03 9.30
N ARG A 58 12.88 -16.93 9.77
CA ARG A 58 12.00 -18.09 9.97
C ARG A 58 10.92 -18.10 8.91
N VAL A 59 10.73 -19.26 8.30
CA VAL A 59 9.66 -19.51 7.34
C VAL A 59 8.74 -20.54 7.94
N LYS A 60 7.46 -20.21 8.04
CA LYS A 60 6.42 -21.11 8.54
C LYS A 60 5.37 -21.33 7.48
N TRP A 61 4.97 -22.58 7.30
CA TRP A 61 3.84 -22.93 6.46
C TRP A 61 2.64 -23.27 7.32
N TYR A 62 1.48 -22.74 6.97
CA TYR A 62 0.22 -22.99 7.63
C TYR A 62 -0.82 -23.51 6.64
N LYS A 63 -1.71 -24.37 7.13
CA LYS A 63 -2.94 -24.77 6.46
C LYS A 63 -4.12 -24.09 7.13
N GLN A 64 -5.05 -23.55 6.34
CA GLN A 64 -6.33 -23.04 6.82
C GLN A 64 -7.45 -23.72 6.04
N SER A 65 -8.06 -24.73 6.65
CA SER A 65 -9.27 -25.37 6.12
C SER A 65 -10.47 -24.44 6.29
N THR A 66 -11.47 -24.60 5.42
CA THR A 66 -12.68 -23.77 5.43
C THR A 66 -13.40 -23.90 6.77
N GLY A 67 -13.56 -22.78 7.49
CA GLY A 67 -14.19 -22.74 8.81
C GLY A 67 -13.26 -22.99 10.00
N ASP A 68 -11.99 -23.36 9.74
CA ASP A 68 -10.98 -23.64 10.77
C ASP A 68 -9.98 -22.49 10.94
N THR A 69 -9.20 -22.56 12.03
CA THR A 69 -8.08 -21.65 12.29
C THR A 69 -6.79 -22.12 11.60
N LEU A 70 -5.76 -21.27 11.58
CA LEU A 70 -4.45 -21.60 11.02
C LEU A 70 -3.80 -22.75 11.78
N THR A 71 -3.50 -23.83 11.07
CA THR A 71 -2.76 -24.98 11.59
C THR A 71 -1.32 -24.93 11.06
N LEU A 72 -0.34 -24.90 11.95
CA LEU A 72 1.08 -24.91 11.57
C LEU A 72 1.44 -26.28 10.98
N ILE A 73 2.04 -26.29 9.78
CA ILE A 73 2.53 -27.49 9.10
C ILE A 73 4.00 -27.70 9.44
N THR A 74 4.81 -26.67 9.20
CA THR A 74 6.26 -26.74 9.36
C THR A 74 6.84 -25.41 9.77
N THR A 75 7.96 -25.46 10.50
CA THR A 75 8.85 -24.33 10.76
C THR A 75 10.22 -24.62 10.17
N LEU A 76 10.74 -23.67 9.40
CA LEU A 76 12.08 -23.68 8.85
C LEU A 76 12.83 -22.44 9.35
N MET A 77 14.08 -22.60 9.76
CA MET A 77 14.98 -21.50 10.00
C MET A 77 16.05 -21.51 8.91
N LYS A 78 16.38 -20.36 8.30
CA LYS A 78 17.32 -20.30 7.16
C LYS A 78 18.68 -20.95 7.46
N ALA A 79 19.13 -20.90 8.72
CA ALA A 79 20.39 -21.50 9.17
C ALA A 79 20.34 -23.02 9.48
N THR A 80 19.15 -23.64 9.47
CA THR A 80 18.99 -25.07 9.80
C THR A 80 18.83 -25.91 8.55
N THR A 81 19.40 -27.12 8.54
CA THR A 81 19.37 -28.04 7.39
C THR A 81 17.98 -28.59 7.10
N ASP A 82 17.20 -28.92 8.14
CA ASP A 82 15.93 -29.62 7.97
C ASP A 82 14.74 -28.83 8.55
N PRO A 83 13.59 -28.81 7.85
CA PRO A 83 12.35 -28.26 8.37
C PRO A 83 11.75 -29.14 9.48
N VAL A 84 11.21 -28.50 10.52
CA VAL A 84 10.53 -29.18 11.63
C VAL A 84 9.04 -29.22 11.35
N PHE A 85 8.47 -30.43 11.23
CA PHE A 85 7.04 -30.64 11.05
C PHE A 85 6.28 -30.69 12.38
N GLU A 86 5.08 -30.14 12.38
CA GLU A 86 4.16 -30.17 13.51
C GLU A 86 3.44 -31.52 13.61
N LYS A 87 2.92 -31.86 14.80
CA LYS A 87 2.18 -33.11 15.02
C LYS A 87 0.97 -33.20 14.08
N GLY A 88 0.85 -34.32 13.37
CA GLY A 88 -0.22 -34.56 12.40
C GLY A 88 0.20 -34.31 10.95
N PHE A 89 1.37 -33.72 10.72
CA PHE A 89 2.00 -33.62 9.41
C PHE A 89 3.21 -34.55 9.32
N SER A 90 3.45 -35.10 8.13
CA SER A 90 4.50 -36.09 7.90
C SER A 90 5.23 -35.81 6.59
N HIS A 91 6.53 -36.06 6.57
CA HIS A 91 7.39 -36.02 5.38
C HIS A 91 6.91 -36.96 4.26
N SER A 92 6.13 -38.00 4.60
CA SER A 92 5.55 -38.93 3.62
C SER A 92 4.41 -38.33 2.78
N ARG A 93 3.76 -37.26 3.25
CA ARG A 93 2.72 -36.54 2.49
C ARG A 93 3.16 -35.14 2.07
N PHE A 94 3.92 -34.46 2.92
CA PHE A 94 4.35 -33.09 2.72
C PHE A 94 5.87 -33.04 2.58
N HIS A 95 6.35 -32.45 1.50
CA HIS A 95 7.76 -32.23 1.27
C HIS A 95 8.06 -30.74 1.29
N VAL A 96 9.11 -30.34 2.00
CA VAL A 96 9.52 -28.93 2.08
C VAL A 96 10.94 -28.83 1.59
N ASN A 97 11.15 -27.96 0.60
CA ASN A 97 12.47 -27.62 0.08
C ASN A 97 12.73 -26.13 0.27
N HIS A 98 13.98 -25.74 0.40
CA HIS A 98 14.34 -24.34 0.59
C HIS A 98 15.69 -23.98 -0.03
N THR A 99 15.81 -22.71 -0.38
CA THR A 99 17.03 -22.04 -0.83
C THR A 99 17.22 -20.76 -0.01
N GLN A 100 18.27 -20.00 -0.28
CA GLN A 100 18.52 -18.73 0.43
C GLN A 100 17.41 -17.67 0.28
N THR A 101 16.55 -17.81 -0.72
CA THR A 101 15.54 -16.81 -1.13
C THR A 101 14.14 -17.38 -1.32
N LYS A 102 13.96 -18.70 -1.12
CA LYS A 102 12.69 -19.37 -1.41
C LYS A 102 12.48 -20.56 -0.49
N SER A 103 11.24 -20.77 -0.06
CA SER A 103 10.77 -22.03 0.50
C SER A 103 9.64 -22.57 -0.36
N THR A 104 9.55 -23.88 -0.51
CA THR A 104 8.46 -24.53 -1.24
C THR A 104 7.86 -25.64 -0.39
N LEU A 105 6.53 -25.67 -0.34
CA LEU A 105 5.76 -26.75 0.27
C LEU A 105 5.09 -27.55 -0.85
N THR A 106 5.39 -28.83 -0.91
CA THR A 106 4.81 -29.77 -1.87
C THR A 106 3.93 -30.77 -1.15
N ILE A 107 2.69 -30.93 -1.60
CA ILE A 107 1.83 -32.06 -1.24
C ILE A 107 2.05 -33.13 -2.30
N LEU A 108 2.52 -34.31 -1.91
CA LEU A 108 2.95 -35.36 -2.85
C LEU A 108 1.78 -36.07 -3.54
N THR A 109 0.67 -36.21 -2.84
CA THR A 109 -0.57 -36.82 -3.35
C THR A 109 -1.73 -36.14 -2.65
N THR A 110 -2.51 -35.38 -3.39
CA THR A 110 -3.63 -34.60 -2.85
C THR A 110 -4.83 -35.49 -2.54
N VAL A 111 -5.48 -35.21 -1.40
CA VAL A 111 -6.77 -35.80 -1.01
C VAL A 111 -7.79 -34.70 -0.77
N GLU A 112 -9.09 -35.02 -0.75
CA GLU A 112 -10.17 -34.02 -0.61
C GLU A 112 -9.96 -33.07 0.58
N SER A 113 -9.51 -33.60 1.72
CA SER A 113 -9.26 -32.79 2.92
C SER A 113 -8.13 -31.77 2.77
N ASP A 114 -7.31 -31.86 1.73
CA ASP A 114 -6.23 -30.90 1.45
C ASP A 114 -6.72 -29.61 0.78
N GLU A 115 -7.97 -29.55 0.28
CA GLU A 115 -8.57 -28.29 -0.20
C GLU A 115 -8.62 -27.24 0.93
N ALA A 116 -7.82 -26.18 0.81
CA ALA A 116 -7.55 -25.21 1.88
C ALA A 116 -6.74 -24.03 1.35
N ILE A 117 -6.62 -22.97 2.16
CA ILE A 117 -5.63 -21.92 1.95
C ILE A 117 -4.30 -22.34 2.62
N TYR A 118 -3.23 -22.30 1.86
CA TYR A 118 -1.87 -22.54 2.34
C TYR A 118 -1.14 -21.21 2.48
N HIS A 119 -0.76 -20.87 3.70
CA HIS A 119 -0.08 -19.61 4.01
C HIS A 119 1.40 -19.85 4.26
N CYS A 120 2.23 -18.96 3.74
CA CYS A 120 3.63 -18.84 4.12
C CYS A 120 3.84 -17.54 4.90
N ALA A 121 4.36 -17.67 6.11
CA ALA A 121 4.80 -16.56 6.95
C ALA A 121 6.33 -16.53 6.99
N VAL A 122 6.91 -15.42 6.53
CA VAL A 122 8.34 -15.15 6.58
C VAL A 122 8.59 -14.08 7.62
N SER A 123 9.25 -14.45 8.71
CA SER A 123 9.63 -13.55 9.79
C SER A 123 11.13 -13.29 9.76
N THR A 124 11.48 -12.02 9.60
CA THR A 124 12.84 -11.50 9.77
C THR A 124 12.96 -10.75 11.10
N TRP A 125 14.12 -10.19 11.44
CA TRP A 125 14.27 -9.40 12.66
C TRP A 125 13.47 -8.08 12.67
N SER A 126 13.08 -7.56 11.51
CA SER A 126 12.43 -6.25 11.38
C SER A 126 11.06 -6.29 10.72
N LYS A 127 10.74 -7.35 9.97
CA LYS A 127 9.52 -7.44 9.17
C LYS A 127 8.97 -8.86 9.14
N ASP A 128 7.65 -8.95 9.18
CA ASP A 128 6.89 -10.14 8.87
C ASP A 128 6.20 -9.95 7.52
N GLN A 129 6.31 -10.96 6.64
CA GLN A 129 5.65 -11.00 5.35
C GLN A 129 4.81 -12.27 5.26
N TRP A 130 3.58 -12.13 4.78
CA TRP A 130 2.65 -13.24 4.60
C TRP A 130 2.24 -13.34 3.14
N SER A 131 2.08 -14.57 2.67
CA SER A 131 1.51 -14.89 1.36
C SER A 131 0.61 -16.11 1.50
N GLY A 132 -0.43 -16.19 0.69
CA GLY A 132 -1.40 -17.28 0.74
C GLY A 132 -1.84 -17.70 -0.65
N SER A 133 -2.08 -19.01 -0.82
CA SER A 133 -2.65 -19.58 -2.03
C SER A 133 -3.76 -20.55 -1.67
N TYR A 134 -4.91 -20.43 -2.34
CA TYR A 134 -6.00 -21.39 -2.23
C TYR A 134 -5.72 -22.60 -3.13
N LEU A 135 -5.84 -23.80 -2.57
CA LEU A 135 -5.81 -25.05 -3.31
C LEU A 135 -7.22 -25.45 -3.70
N ASP A 136 -7.49 -25.50 -5.00
CA ASP A 136 -8.73 -25.99 -5.60
C ASP A 136 -8.49 -27.39 -6.18
N LEU A 137 -9.25 -28.39 -5.73
CA LEU A 137 -9.12 -29.78 -6.18
C LEU A 137 -10.22 -30.12 -7.17
N LYS A 138 -9.83 -30.38 -8.43
CA LYS A 138 -10.74 -30.89 -9.45
C LYS A 138 -10.88 -32.40 -9.32
N GLU A 139 -12.12 -32.85 -9.25
CA GLU A 139 -12.44 -34.28 -9.37
C GLU A 139 -12.54 -34.64 -10.87
N ASN A 140 -12.07 -35.83 -11.24
CA ASN A 140 -12.17 -36.33 -12.63
C ASN A 140 -13.61 -36.63 -13.07
N SER A 141 -14.55 -36.64 -12.11
CA SER A 141 -15.98 -36.71 -12.37
C SER A 141 -16.46 -35.32 -12.79
N LYS A 142 -17.17 -35.23 -13.93
CA LYS A 142 -18.06 -34.08 -14.18
C LYS A 142 -19.00 -33.98 -12.97
N ARG A 143 -18.66 -33.14 -12.00
CA ARG A 143 -19.56 -32.73 -10.92
C ARG A 143 -20.71 -32.05 -11.63
N THR A 144 -21.71 -32.83 -12.02
CA THR A 144 -22.98 -32.29 -12.47
C THR A 144 -23.53 -31.69 -11.19
N SER A 145 -23.30 -30.39 -11.01
CA SER A 145 -23.74 -29.73 -9.80
C SER A 145 -25.21 -30.03 -9.63
N ARG A 146 -25.62 -30.32 -8.40
CA ARG A 146 -27.03 -30.55 -8.08
C ARG A 146 -27.87 -29.32 -8.38
N TYR A 147 -27.22 -28.18 -8.57
CA TYR A 147 -27.81 -26.90 -8.86
C TYR A 147 -27.49 -26.47 -10.28
N THR A 148 -28.50 -25.94 -10.98
CA THR A 148 -28.34 -25.25 -12.26
C THR A 148 -28.77 -23.81 -12.06
N VAL A 149 -27.92 -22.87 -12.45
CA VAL A 149 -28.16 -21.44 -12.31
C VAL A 149 -28.37 -20.84 -13.70
N VAL A 150 -29.51 -20.17 -13.88
CA VAL A 150 -29.87 -19.47 -15.12
C VAL A 150 -30.12 -18.01 -14.79
N GLN A 151 -29.32 -17.13 -15.38
CA GLN A 151 -29.43 -15.68 -15.18
C GLN A 151 -30.11 -15.03 -16.39
N TRP A 152 -31.00 -14.08 -16.13
CA TRP A 152 -31.75 -13.33 -17.15
C TRP A 152 -31.86 -11.85 -16.78
N PRO A 153 -31.83 -10.92 -17.75
CA PRO A 153 -31.53 -11.13 -19.18
C PRO A 153 -30.04 -11.39 -19.42
N THR A 154 -29.68 -12.13 -20.47
CA THR A 154 -28.26 -12.37 -20.83
C THR A 154 -27.62 -11.10 -21.40
N VAL A 155 -28.42 -10.25 -22.06
CA VAL A 155 -28.04 -8.93 -22.58
C VAL A 155 -29.20 -7.98 -22.27
N SER A 156 -28.93 -6.86 -21.58
CA SER A 156 -29.93 -5.80 -21.43
C SER A 156 -29.81 -4.80 -22.58
N ASP A 157 -30.93 -4.34 -23.11
CA ASP A 157 -30.94 -3.16 -23.99
C ASP A 157 -30.35 -1.93 -23.27
N PRO A 158 -29.75 -0.98 -24.00
CA PRO A 158 -29.19 0.22 -23.39
C PRO A 158 -30.24 0.98 -22.59
N VAL A 159 -29.98 1.16 -21.30
CA VAL A 159 -30.89 1.83 -20.35
C VAL A 159 -30.40 3.23 -20.05
N ARG A 160 -31.31 4.14 -19.70
CA ARG A 160 -30.99 5.52 -19.36
C ARG A 160 -30.76 5.67 -17.86
N PRO A 161 -29.93 6.63 -17.43
CA PRO A 161 -29.87 7.01 -16.02
C PRO A 161 -31.26 7.37 -15.48
N GLY A 162 -31.65 6.76 -14.36
CA GLY A 162 -32.98 6.89 -13.76
C GLY A 162 -33.93 5.74 -14.05
N ASP A 163 -33.65 4.91 -15.06
CA ASP A 163 -34.46 3.71 -15.34
C ASP A 163 -34.31 2.68 -14.22
N SER A 164 -35.36 1.89 -13.99
CA SER A 164 -35.31 0.77 -13.05
C SER A 164 -35.02 -0.52 -13.82
N VAL A 165 -33.95 -1.21 -13.45
CA VAL A 165 -33.55 -2.49 -14.05
C VAL A 165 -33.81 -3.59 -13.05
N THR A 166 -34.39 -4.70 -13.53
CA THR A 166 -34.60 -5.91 -12.74
C THR A 166 -33.85 -7.07 -13.37
N LEU A 167 -32.93 -7.66 -12.59
CA LEU A 167 -32.18 -8.86 -12.95
C LEU A 167 -32.79 -10.06 -12.23
N GLN A 168 -32.82 -11.20 -12.91
CA GLN A 168 -33.39 -12.44 -12.40
C GLN A 168 -32.34 -13.56 -12.38
N CYS A 169 -32.26 -14.29 -11.27
CA CYS A 169 -31.45 -15.50 -11.13
C CYS A 169 -32.37 -16.66 -10.76
N SER A 170 -32.44 -17.67 -11.62
CA SER A 170 -33.27 -18.86 -11.44
C SER A 170 -32.38 -20.04 -11.04
N VAL A 171 -32.69 -20.67 -9.92
CA VAL A 171 -31.93 -21.78 -9.33
C VAL A 171 -32.76 -23.04 -9.36
N PHE A 172 -32.29 -24.05 -10.10
CA PHE A 172 -32.90 -25.38 -10.15
C PHE A 172 -32.07 -26.33 -9.33
N SER A 173 -32.67 -27.05 -8.39
CA SER A 173 -31.98 -28.02 -7.53
C SER A 173 -32.60 -29.41 -7.60
N VAL A 174 -31.76 -30.43 -7.76
CA VAL A 174 -32.17 -31.84 -7.70
C VAL A 174 -31.97 -32.37 -6.27
N ILE A 175 -33.07 -32.57 -5.55
CA ILE A 175 -33.10 -33.10 -4.19
C ILE A 175 -32.91 -34.62 -4.24
N LYS A 176 -31.66 -35.07 -4.11
CA LYS A 176 -31.35 -36.48 -3.80
C LYS A 176 -30.54 -36.50 -2.51
N ASN A 177 -31.15 -37.00 -1.43
CA ASN A 177 -30.66 -37.06 -0.05
C ASN A 177 -30.19 -35.70 0.54
N LYS A 178 -30.85 -35.25 1.62
CA LYS A 178 -30.48 -34.00 2.32
C LYS A 178 -29.20 -34.22 3.13
N THR A 179 -28.04 -34.17 2.49
CA THR A 179 -26.75 -34.29 3.18
C THR A 179 -26.34 -32.99 3.90
N CYS A 180 -26.92 -31.84 3.53
CA CYS A 180 -26.68 -30.56 4.20
C CYS A 180 -28.00 -29.90 4.63
N PRO A 181 -28.08 -29.38 5.88
CA PRO A 181 -29.29 -28.76 6.43
C PRO A 181 -29.54 -27.31 6.00
N GLY A 182 -28.69 -26.70 5.17
CA GLY A 182 -28.87 -25.32 4.68
C GLY A 182 -29.59 -25.26 3.32
N ASP A 183 -30.55 -24.34 3.19
CA ASP A 183 -31.01 -23.87 1.87
C ASP A 183 -29.90 -23.08 1.17
N HIS A 184 -30.02 -22.88 -0.14
CA HIS A 184 -29.05 -22.10 -0.93
C HIS A 184 -29.22 -20.61 -0.66
N SER A 185 -28.13 -19.85 -0.73
CA SER A 185 -28.15 -18.39 -0.63
C SER A 185 -27.73 -17.78 -1.97
N VAL A 186 -28.44 -16.75 -2.41
CA VAL A 186 -28.12 -16.06 -3.67
C VAL A 186 -27.61 -14.65 -3.40
N TYR A 187 -26.51 -14.32 -4.06
CA TYR A 187 -25.80 -13.05 -3.93
C TYR A 187 -25.65 -12.43 -5.31
N TRP A 188 -25.68 -11.09 -5.39
CA TRP A 188 -25.41 -10.36 -6.62
C TRP A 188 -24.15 -9.53 -6.50
N PHE A 189 -23.32 -9.60 -7.53
CA PHE A 189 -22.04 -8.89 -7.62
C PHE A 189 -21.97 -8.14 -8.94
N ARG A 190 -21.29 -7.01 -8.94
CA ARG A 190 -20.91 -6.31 -10.17
C ARG A 190 -19.41 -6.38 -10.33
N ALA A 191 -18.98 -6.90 -11.47
CA ALA A 191 -17.60 -6.75 -11.91
C ALA A 191 -17.41 -5.31 -12.43
N GLY A 192 -16.41 -4.61 -11.89
CA GLY A 192 -15.94 -3.33 -12.41
C GLY A 192 -15.37 -3.46 -13.84
N SER A 193 -15.06 -2.33 -14.46
CA SER A 193 -14.33 -2.30 -15.75
C SER A 193 -12.90 -2.86 -15.63
N ASP A 194 -12.36 -2.79 -14.41
CA ASP A 194 -11.16 -3.46 -13.94
C ASP A 194 -11.57 -4.61 -13.01
N GLU A 195 -11.12 -5.83 -13.28
CA GLU A 195 -11.51 -7.05 -12.54
C GLU A 195 -11.14 -7.01 -11.04
N SER A 196 -10.36 -6.01 -10.60
CA SER A 196 -9.96 -5.75 -9.21
C SER A 196 -11.08 -5.21 -8.33
N HIS A 197 -12.11 -4.55 -8.87
CA HIS A 197 -13.10 -3.84 -8.07
C HIS A 197 -14.49 -4.50 -8.17
N SER A 198 -14.58 -5.71 -7.63
CA SER A 198 -15.87 -6.40 -7.48
C SER A 198 -16.57 -5.94 -6.21
N ASN A 199 -17.81 -5.45 -6.35
CA ASN A 199 -18.63 -5.04 -5.21
C ASN A 199 -19.79 -6.01 -5.04
N ILE A 200 -19.99 -6.51 -3.81
CA ILE A 200 -21.20 -7.23 -3.41
C ILE A 200 -22.32 -6.19 -3.34
N ILE A 201 -23.34 -6.33 -4.18
CA ILE A 201 -24.40 -5.33 -4.30
C ILE A 201 -25.60 -5.70 -3.43
N TYR A 202 -25.85 -7.00 -3.23
CA TYR A 202 -27.05 -7.47 -2.56
C TYR A 202 -26.87 -8.86 -1.96
N THR A 203 -27.30 -8.98 -0.71
CA THR A 203 -27.35 -10.24 0.05
C THR A 203 -28.81 -10.51 0.46
N GLY A 204 -29.53 -11.27 -0.38
CA GLY A 204 -30.81 -11.91 -0.03
C GLY A 204 -32.09 -11.08 -0.21
N GLY A 205 -33.10 -11.71 -0.83
CA GLY A 205 -34.51 -11.32 -0.71
C GLY A 205 -35.47 -11.95 -1.74
N ASN A 206 -36.63 -12.29 -1.18
CA ASN A 206 -37.86 -12.87 -1.74
C ASN A 206 -37.72 -14.13 -2.61
N ASP A 207 -37.64 -15.26 -1.92
CA ASP A 207 -37.56 -16.58 -2.52
C ASP A 207 -38.93 -17.03 -3.01
N GLU A 208 -39.23 -16.79 -4.29
CA GLU A 208 -40.30 -17.53 -4.98
C GLU A 208 -39.78 -18.94 -5.27
N CYS A 209 -39.73 -19.77 -4.23
CA CYS A 209 -39.34 -21.16 -4.32
C CYS A 209 -40.57 -22.04 -4.49
N GLU A 210 -40.66 -22.71 -5.64
CA GLU A 210 -41.69 -23.72 -5.92
C GLU A 210 -41.07 -25.11 -6.01
N LYS A 211 -41.77 -26.09 -5.42
CA LYS A 211 -41.44 -27.50 -5.57
C LYS A 211 -42.10 -28.02 -6.85
N ARG A 212 -41.34 -28.16 -7.94
CA ARG A 212 -41.84 -28.67 -9.24
C ARG A 212 -42.13 -30.18 -9.22
N SER A 213 -41.43 -30.93 -8.37
CA SER A 213 -41.67 -32.36 -8.12
C SER A 213 -41.06 -32.77 -6.78
N ASP A 214 -41.27 -34.02 -6.35
CA ASP A 214 -40.65 -34.56 -5.13
C ASP A 214 -39.12 -34.48 -5.11
N SER A 215 -38.50 -34.41 -6.28
CA SER A 215 -37.05 -34.38 -6.46
C SER A 215 -36.50 -33.07 -7.02
N VAL A 216 -37.34 -32.08 -7.37
CA VAL A 216 -36.89 -30.82 -8.00
C VAL A 216 -37.51 -29.60 -7.32
N LYS A 217 -36.66 -28.69 -6.84
CA LYS A 217 -37.04 -27.35 -6.32
C LYS A 217 -36.48 -26.27 -7.25
N SER A 218 -37.33 -25.32 -7.61
CA SER A 218 -37.04 -24.18 -8.48
C SER A 218 -37.22 -22.90 -7.68
N CYS A 219 -36.22 -22.03 -7.63
CA CYS A 219 -36.30 -20.74 -6.95
C CYS A 219 -35.96 -19.60 -7.89
N VAL A 220 -36.69 -18.49 -7.79
CA VAL A 220 -36.45 -17.29 -8.60
C VAL A 220 -36.13 -16.13 -7.68
N HIS A 221 -34.94 -15.56 -7.84
CA HIS A 221 -34.49 -14.39 -7.09
C HIS A 221 -34.40 -13.20 -8.04
N ARG A 222 -34.98 -12.07 -7.62
CA ARG A 222 -35.00 -10.84 -8.41
C ARG A 222 -34.27 -9.73 -7.66
N PHE A 223 -33.41 -9.03 -8.38
CA PHE A 223 -32.70 -7.86 -7.90
C PHE A 223 -33.09 -6.67 -8.77
N SER A 224 -33.69 -5.65 -8.16
CA SER A 224 -34.11 -4.42 -8.84
C SER A 224 -33.36 -3.22 -8.31
N LYS A 225 -32.88 -2.35 -9.21
CA LYS A 225 -32.18 -1.11 -8.87
C LYS A 225 -32.47 -0.02 -9.89
N ASN A 226 -32.57 1.23 -9.41
CA ASN A 226 -32.57 2.41 -10.27
C ASN A 226 -31.13 2.72 -10.69
N VAL A 227 -30.88 2.75 -11.99
CA VAL A 227 -29.52 2.82 -12.53
C VAL A 227 -29.02 4.25 -12.65
N SER A 228 -27.75 4.46 -12.34
CA SER A 228 -27.02 5.71 -12.55
C SER A 228 -25.87 5.51 -13.53
N SER A 229 -25.25 6.56 -14.06
CA SER A 229 -24.16 6.43 -15.04
C SER A 229 -22.98 5.58 -14.55
N SER A 230 -22.75 5.50 -13.24
CA SER A 230 -21.69 4.67 -12.65
C SER A 230 -22.07 3.19 -12.48
N ASP A 231 -23.30 2.81 -12.81
CA ASP A 231 -23.82 1.44 -12.67
C ASP A 231 -23.54 0.53 -13.86
N ALA A 232 -22.90 1.04 -14.91
CA ALA A 232 -22.47 0.26 -16.06
C ALA A 232 -21.47 -0.84 -15.63
N GLY A 233 -21.62 -2.04 -16.20
CA GLY A 233 -20.78 -3.19 -15.88
C GLY A 233 -21.50 -4.52 -16.03
N THR A 234 -20.82 -5.61 -15.67
CA THR A 234 -21.40 -6.96 -15.74
C THR A 234 -21.84 -7.41 -14.36
N TYR A 235 -23.13 -7.73 -14.24
CA TYR A 235 -23.74 -8.21 -13.01
C TYR A 235 -23.77 -9.73 -13.02
N TYR A 236 -23.36 -10.37 -11.94
CA TYR A 236 -23.39 -11.83 -11.79
C TYR A 236 -24.22 -12.19 -10.56
N CYS A 237 -25.08 -13.20 -10.68
CA CYS A 237 -25.57 -13.90 -9.50
C CYS A 237 -24.60 -15.02 -9.11
N ALA A 238 -24.33 -15.19 -7.82
CA ALA A 238 -23.64 -16.36 -7.28
C ALA A 238 -24.53 -17.06 -6.27
N VAL A 239 -24.66 -18.38 -6.44
CA VAL A 239 -25.46 -19.24 -5.58
C VAL A 239 -24.51 -20.00 -4.68
N ALA A 240 -24.50 -19.67 -3.40
CA ALA A 240 -23.73 -20.37 -2.39
C ALA A 240 -24.54 -21.56 -1.88
N THR A 241 -23.93 -22.73 -1.95
CA THR A 241 -24.49 -23.99 -1.44
C THR A 241 -23.44 -24.68 -0.55
N CYS A 242 -23.80 -25.81 0.03
CA CYS A 242 -22.88 -26.60 0.86
C CYS A 242 -21.66 -27.05 0.04
N GLY A 243 -20.52 -26.38 0.23
CA GLY A 243 -19.24 -26.74 -0.41
C GLY A 243 -19.12 -26.41 -1.90
N GLU A 244 -19.96 -25.53 -2.44
CA GLU A 244 -19.87 -25.08 -3.84
C GLU A 244 -20.51 -23.68 -4.01
N ILE A 245 -19.86 -22.83 -4.80
CA ILE A 245 -20.42 -21.54 -5.27
C ILE A 245 -20.55 -21.62 -6.79
N ILE A 246 -21.76 -21.35 -7.29
CA ILE A 246 -22.07 -21.46 -8.72
C ILE A 246 -22.48 -20.09 -9.24
N PHE A 247 -21.80 -19.62 -10.28
CA PHE A 247 -22.07 -18.34 -10.90
C PHE A 247 -23.09 -18.47 -12.04
N GLY A 248 -23.95 -17.47 -12.16
CA GLY A 248 -24.74 -17.24 -13.37
C GLY A 248 -23.84 -16.77 -14.52
N GLN A 249 -24.40 -16.76 -15.73
CA GLN A 249 -23.68 -16.39 -16.95
C GLN A 249 -23.29 -14.90 -17.02
N GLY A 250 -23.83 -14.08 -16.13
CA GLY A 250 -23.64 -12.63 -16.15
C GLY A 250 -24.65 -11.91 -17.05
N THR A 251 -24.95 -10.66 -16.69
CA THR A 251 -25.77 -9.73 -17.46
C THR A 251 -24.97 -8.47 -17.63
N LYS A 252 -24.62 -8.14 -18.87
CA LYS A 252 -23.96 -6.87 -19.17
C LYS A 252 -25.00 -5.77 -19.20
N LEU A 253 -24.81 -4.76 -18.35
CA LEU A 253 -25.63 -3.57 -18.27
C LEU A 253 -24.92 -2.40 -18.95
N ASP A 254 -25.39 -2.05 -20.15
CA ASP A 254 -24.93 -0.87 -20.89
C ASP A 254 -25.86 0.32 -20.62
N ILE A 255 -25.28 1.44 -20.21
CA ILE A 255 -26.03 2.66 -19.88
C ILE A 255 -25.80 3.67 -20.98
N GLN A 256 -26.89 4.13 -21.61
CA GLN A 256 -26.83 5.15 -22.64
C GLN A 256 -26.35 6.46 -22.00
N GLU A 257 -25.13 6.88 -22.36
CA GLU A 257 -24.65 8.19 -21.97
C GLU A 257 -25.65 9.23 -22.49
N THR A 258 -26.24 9.98 -21.57
CA THR A 258 -26.97 11.19 -21.91
C THR A 258 -25.91 12.22 -22.31
N SER A 259 -25.33 12.03 -23.49
CA SER A 259 -24.46 13.02 -24.11
C SER A 259 -25.36 14.22 -24.40
N LEU A 260 -25.28 15.22 -23.52
CA LEU A 260 -25.32 16.60 -24.00
C LEU A 260 -24.34 16.63 -25.16
N SER A 261 -24.89 16.74 -26.37
CA SER A 261 -24.25 16.75 -27.69
C SER A 261 -22.72 16.49 -27.75
N PRO A 262 -22.23 15.58 -28.62
CA PRO A 262 -20.80 15.30 -28.78
C PRO A 262 -19.90 16.54 -28.98
N GLY A 263 -20.48 17.67 -29.39
CA GLY A 263 -19.78 18.95 -29.55
C GLY A 263 -19.41 19.68 -28.25
N ILE A 264 -20.02 19.40 -27.09
CA ILE A 264 -19.74 20.17 -25.85
C ILE A 264 -18.66 19.49 -25.00
N PHE A 265 -18.65 18.16 -24.90
CA PHE A 265 -17.70 17.44 -24.04
C PHE A 265 -16.29 17.31 -24.64
N GLY A 266 -16.18 17.16 -25.97
CA GLY A 266 -14.88 17.23 -26.66
C GLY A 266 -14.23 18.61 -26.50
N VAL A 267 -15.04 19.67 -26.65
CA VAL A 267 -14.58 21.04 -26.41
C VAL A 267 -14.17 21.24 -24.95
N LEU A 268 -14.90 20.71 -23.96
CA LEU A 268 -14.51 20.84 -22.55
C LEU A 268 -13.28 20.02 -22.15
N LYS A 269 -13.13 18.78 -22.63
CA LYS A 269 -12.01 17.90 -22.22
C LYS A 269 -10.68 18.34 -22.85
N ASP A 270 -10.72 18.74 -24.12
CA ASP A 270 -9.55 19.34 -24.79
C ASP A 270 -9.27 20.73 -24.22
N ASN A 271 -10.30 21.51 -23.84
CA ASN A 271 -10.12 22.78 -23.14
C ASN A 271 -9.56 22.61 -21.72
N ILE A 272 -9.84 21.51 -21.01
CA ILE A 272 -9.24 21.25 -19.68
C ILE A 272 -7.74 20.96 -19.82
N ILE A 273 -7.34 20.14 -20.80
CA ILE A 273 -5.92 19.89 -21.07
C ILE A 273 -5.23 21.18 -21.52
N LEU A 274 -5.87 21.96 -22.40
CA LEU A 274 -5.37 23.26 -22.82
C LEU A 274 -5.29 24.27 -21.65
N LEU A 275 -6.29 24.31 -20.77
CA LEU A 275 -6.30 25.14 -19.55
C LEU A 275 -5.19 24.72 -18.59
N LEU A 276 -4.95 23.43 -18.41
CA LEU A 276 -3.86 22.91 -17.59
C LEU A 276 -2.50 23.27 -18.19
N LEU A 277 -2.33 23.11 -19.51
CA LEU A 277 -1.12 23.55 -20.21
C LEU A 277 -0.92 25.06 -20.09
N CYS A 278 -1.98 25.86 -20.25
CA CYS A 278 -1.94 27.31 -20.04
C CYS A 278 -1.59 27.68 -18.60
N ALA A 279 -2.16 26.99 -17.61
CA ALA A 279 -1.86 27.23 -16.20
C ALA A 279 -0.39 26.89 -15.89
N VAL A 280 0.12 25.76 -16.38
CA VAL A 280 1.53 25.38 -16.25
C VAL A 280 2.43 26.43 -16.92
N LEU A 281 2.09 26.89 -18.12
CA LEU A 281 2.84 27.95 -18.81
C LEU A 281 2.85 29.24 -18.00
N VAL A 282 1.71 29.69 -17.47
CA VAL A 282 1.64 30.89 -16.62
C VAL A 282 2.49 30.72 -15.37
N ILE A 283 2.43 29.56 -14.69
CA ILE A 283 3.24 29.27 -13.51
C ILE A 283 4.74 29.30 -13.85
N THR A 284 5.15 28.73 -14.99
CA THR A 284 6.55 28.77 -15.44
C THR A 284 7.01 30.18 -15.80
N LEU A 285 6.15 31.00 -16.41
CA LEU A 285 6.48 32.39 -16.73
C LEU A 285 6.58 33.24 -15.46
N VAL A 286 5.71 33.01 -14.47
CA VAL A 286 5.77 33.67 -13.17
C VAL A 286 7.03 33.25 -12.40
N SER A 287 7.38 31.96 -12.41
CA SER A 287 8.58 31.46 -11.73
C SER A 287 9.88 31.96 -12.40
N ILE A 288 9.94 31.99 -13.74
CA ILE A 288 11.06 32.61 -14.48
C ILE A 288 11.11 34.10 -14.18
N SER A 289 9.98 34.80 -14.16
CA SER A 289 9.92 36.24 -13.85
C SER A 289 10.38 36.54 -12.41
N LEU A 290 10.00 35.70 -11.44
CA LEU A 290 10.50 35.74 -10.06
C LEU A 290 12.00 35.43 -9.99
N PHE A 291 12.49 34.46 -10.76
CA PHE A 291 13.92 34.13 -10.82
C PHE A 291 14.74 35.25 -11.46
N VAL A 292 14.22 35.88 -12.52
CA VAL A 292 14.81 37.08 -13.14
C VAL A 292 14.75 38.27 -12.19
N TYR A 293 13.64 38.47 -11.47
CA TYR A 293 13.52 39.51 -10.46
C TYR A 293 14.53 39.29 -9.31
N ALA A 294 14.60 38.08 -8.75
CA ALA A 294 15.54 37.72 -7.70
C ALA A 294 17.00 37.80 -8.18
N THR A 295 17.30 37.45 -9.44
CA THR A 295 18.65 37.64 -10.01
C THR A 295 18.95 39.09 -10.37
N LYS A 296 17.95 39.93 -10.62
CA LYS A 296 18.09 41.38 -10.80
C LYS A 296 18.27 42.10 -9.47
N GLU A 297 17.60 41.65 -8.41
CA GLU A 297 17.83 42.07 -7.02
C GLU A 297 19.24 41.65 -6.58
N ASN A 298 19.65 40.41 -6.88
CA ASN A 298 21.01 39.92 -6.63
C ASN A 298 22.08 40.50 -7.59
N LYS A 299 21.70 41.15 -8.70
CA LYS A 299 22.60 41.96 -9.55
C LYS A 299 22.56 43.45 -9.25
N CYS A 300 21.79 43.89 -8.24
CA CYS A 300 21.83 45.26 -7.74
C CYS A 300 22.13 45.38 -6.24
N ASP A 301 22.69 44.33 -5.62
CA ASP A 301 23.35 44.44 -4.31
C ASP A 301 24.89 44.28 -4.34
N CYS A 302 25.47 43.90 -5.48
CA CYS A 302 26.93 43.96 -5.68
C CYS A 302 27.45 45.31 -6.21
N CYS A 303 26.58 46.31 -6.44
CA CYS A 303 27.00 47.65 -6.89
C CYS A 303 26.67 48.78 -5.88
N ASN A 304 25.94 48.49 -4.81
CA ASN A 304 25.66 49.47 -3.74
C ASN A 304 26.47 49.24 -2.45
N ALA A 305 27.03 48.05 -2.24
CA ALA A 305 28.00 47.78 -1.18
C ALA A 305 29.39 48.42 -1.46
N ALA A 306 29.83 48.47 -2.72
CA ALA A 306 31.11 49.08 -3.09
C ALA A 306 31.10 50.62 -3.00
N VAL A 307 29.96 51.25 -3.33
CA VAL A 307 29.79 52.71 -3.29
C VAL A 307 29.50 53.22 -1.86
N SER A 308 28.86 52.41 -1.01
CA SER A 308 28.71 52.73 0.42
C SER A 308 30.01 52.54 1.21
N LEU A 309 30.85 51.55 0.87
CA LEU A 309 32.17 51.38 1.48
C LEU A 309 33.12 52.53 1.12
N GLN A 310 33.21 52.97 -0.14
CA GLN A 310 34.05 54.12 -0.50
C GLN A 310 33.55 55.44 0.09
N ARG A 311 32.24 55.66 0.19
CA ARG A 311 31.66 56.87 0.81
C ARG A 311 31.86 56.90 2.33
N ASN A 312 31.84 55.73 2.98
CA ASN A 312 32.10 55.62 4.42
C ASN A 312 33.60 55.64 4.73
N VAL A 313 34.48 55.14 3.85
CA VAL A 313 35.94 55.27 3.98
C VAL A 313 36.40 56.72 3.73
N ALA A 314 35.80 57.44 2.76
CA ALA A 314 36.08 58.86 2.56
C ALA A 314 35.56 59.75 3.70
N LYS A 315 34.40 59.42 4.29
CA LYS A 315 33.87 60.13 5.48
C LYS A 315 34.56 59.74 6.80
N ALA A 316 35.09 58.52 6.90
CA ALA A 316 35.89 58.07 8.05
C ALA A 316 37.33 58.63 8.00
N ASN A 317 37.91 58.80 6.80
CA ASN A 317 39.24 59.38 6.64
C ASN A 317 39.26 60.93 6.75
N LEU A 318 38.11 61.61 6.65
CA LEU A 318 38.00 63.05 6.93
C LEU A 318 37.66 63.36 8.41
N LYS A 319 37.34 62.33 9.23
CA LYS A 319 36.98 62.47 10.65
C LYS A 319 38.02 61.85 11.60
N ARG A 320 39.10 61.26 11.06
CA ARG A 320 40.24 60.69 11.79
C ARG A 320 41.47 61.62 11.79
N ASP A 321 41.25 62.93 11.78
CA ASP A 321 42.32 63.92 11.97
C ASP A 321 42.31 64.56 13.37
N LYS A 322 41.38 64.18 14.25
CA LYS A 322 41.39 64.59 15.67
C LYS A 322 40.79 63.49 16.54
N ASP A 323 41.65 62.67 17.14
CA ASP A 323 41.70 62.42 18.59
C ASP A 323 42.40 61.07 18.92
N THR A 324 43.61 61.23 19.45
CA THR A 324 44.31 60.51 20.53
C THR A 324 44.24 58.97 20.59
N TRP A 325 45.39 58.34 20.34
CA TRP A 325 45.62 56.89 20.45
C TRP A 325 45.76 56.44 21.92
N ILE A 326 44.88 55.53 22.37
CA ILE A 326 45.03 54.79 23.63
C ILE A 326 45.43 53.35 23.30
N TYR A 327 46.54 52.87 23.86
CA TYR A 327 46.97 51.47 23.72
C TYR A 327 46.91 50.75 25.07
N SER A 328 46.57 49.45 25.02
CA SER A 328 46.52 48.56 26.18
C SER A 328 47.49 47.40 25.95
N THR A 329 48.32 47.09 26.94
CA THR A 329 49.28 45.97 26.85
C THR A 329 48.91 44.90 27.86
N ALA A 330 48.99 43.63 27.43
CA ALA A 330 48.83 42.48 28.31
C ALA A 330 50.18 42.15 28.94
N VAL A 331 50.22 42.03 30.27
CA VAL A 331 51.43 41.57 30.98
C VAL A 331 51.15 40.16 31.48
N PHE A 332 52.03 39.23 31.10
CA PHE A 332 51.99 37.84 31.53
C PHE A 332 53.08 37.63 32.58
N THR A 333 52.69 37.09 33.74
CA THR A 333 53.65 36.78 34.81
C THR A 333 53.66 35.28 35.04
N MET A 334 54.85 34.68 34.98
CA MET A 334 55.08 33.26 35.21
C MET A 334 55.62 33.07 36.62
N LEU A 335 54.94 32.29 37.46
CA LEU A 335 55.39 31.94 38.81
C LEU A 335 55.77 30.46 38.83
N LYS A 336 57.04 30.19 39.12
CA LYS A 336 57.60 28.85 39.23
C LYS A 336 57.60 28.44 40.70
N THR A 337 56.81 27.43 41.07
CA THR A 337 56.78 26.92 42.45
C THR A 337 58.01 26.05 42.69
N GLY A 338 59.08 26.63 43.23
CA GLY A 338 60.27 25.88 43.61
C GLY A 338 60.02 25.03 44.86
N SER A 339 60.05 23.71 44.72
CA SER A 339 60.25 22.80 45.85
C SER A 339 61.75 22.57 46.03
N GLY A 340 62.34 23.31 46.97
CA GLY A 340 63.67 22.99 47.48
C GLY A 340 63.56 21.85 48.49
N GLY A 341 64.26 20.74 48.23
CA GLY A 341 64.51 19.71 49.24
C GLY A 341 64.39 18.27 48.73
N VAL A 342 65.55 17.66 48.51
CA VAL A 342 65.81 16.22 48.31
C VAL A 342 65.44 15.66 46.92
N ARG A 343 66.47 15.07 46.29
CA ARG A 343 66.51 14.56 44.91
C ARG A 343 65.60 13.34 44.75
N ASP A 344 64.52 13.48 43.98
CA ASP A 344 63.82 12.38 43.34
C ASP A 344 63.72 12.67 41.83
N PRO A 345 64.34 11.88 40.94
CA PRO A 345 64.52 12.23 39.52
C PRO A 345 63.25 12.10 38.66
N LYS A 346 62.03 12.12 39.23
CA LYS A 346 60.75 12.06 38.49
C LYS A 346 59.65 13.00 39.00
N ALA A 347 59.98 14.17 39.55
CA ALA A 347 59.00 15.24 39.75
C ALA A 347 58.94 16.16 38.52
N VAL A 348 57.81 16.19 37.81
CA VAL A 348 57.59 17.11 36.67
C VAL A 348 57.10 18.46 37.21
N ASP A 349 57.92 19.49 37.05
CA ASP A 349 57.59 20.90 37.35
C ASP A 349 56.34 21.33 36.57
N ARG A 350 55.32 21.83 37.29
CA ARG A 350 54.13 22.45 36.69
C ARG A 350 54.17 23.97 36.89
N GLU A 351 54.48 24.70 35.82
CA GLU A 351 54.34 26.16 35.76
C GLU A 351 52.91 26.57 35.37
N ARG A 352 52.38 27.63 35.99
CA ARG A 352 51.10 28.26 35.62
C ARG A 352 51.33 29.73 35.28
N ILE A 353 50.76 30.17 34.15
CA ILE A 353 50.86 31.54 33.64
C ILE A 353 49.51 32.24 33.85
N TYR A 354 49.53 33.45 34.40
CA TYR A 354 48.36 34.32 34.49
C TYR A 354 48.59 35.60 33.69
N ALA A 355 47.53 36.07 33.02
CA ALA A 355 47.53 37.27 32.19
C ALA A 355 46.59 38.31 32.79
N ALA A 356 47.06 39.55 32.94
CA ALA A 356 46.21 40.69 33.29
C ALA A 356 46.43 41.83 32.28
N VAL A 357 45.33 42.46 31.86
CA VAL A 357 45.35 43.58 30.90
C VAL A 357 45.16 44.89 31.65
N LYS A 358 46.05 45.85 31.43
CA LYS A 358 45.96 47.19 32.03
C LYS A 358 46.06 48.24 30.93
N ALA A 359 45.05 49.11 30.84
CA ALA A 359 44.98 50.19 29.86
C ALA A 359 45.59 51.48 30.44
N PHE A 360 46.36 52.22 29.64
CA PHE A 360 46.90 53.52 30.02
C PHE A 360 46.60 54.53 28.90
N GLY A 361 45.90 55.62 29.24
CA GLY A 361 45.75 56.78 28.37
C GLY A 361 46.88 57.78 28.65
N LEU A 362 47.57 58.23 27.60
CA LEU A 362 48.42 59.41 27.65
C LEU A 362 47.57 60.60 27.16
N ASN A 363 47.41 61.60 28.01
CA ASN A 363 46.69 62.84 27.71
C ASN A 363 47.29 63.61 26.54
#